data_AF-A0A7J3TCA8-F1
#
_entry.id   AF-A0A7J3TCA8-F1
#
_cell.length_a   1.000
_cell.length_b   1.000
_cell.length_c   1.000
_cell.angle_alpha   90.00
_cell.angle_beta   90.00
_cell.angle_gamma   90.00
#
_symmetry.space_group_name_H-M   'P 1'
#
loop_
_entity.id
_entity.type
_entity.pdbx_description
1 polymer ?
#
loop_
_entity_poly.entity_id
_entity_poly.type
_entity_poly.pdbx_seq_one_letter_code
_entity_poly.pdbx_strand_id
1 'polypeptide(L)' 'REGLVDIAVRTSRSGYMQRSLINAFEDLKVDEERRVQDTVGAVIQFKYGEDGVDPTRSDKGKTVDVDYNAFDIENEVVE' A
#
# COMPACT_ATOMS: atom_id res chain seq x y z
N ARG A 1 11.16 30.67 18.01
CA ARG A 1 12.37 29.81 18.07
C ARG A 1 12.02 28.34 18.31
N GLU A 2 10.96 28.02 19.06
CA GLU A 2 10.49 26.63 19.25
C GLU A 2 10.01 25.94 17.96
N GLY A 3 9.34 26.65 17.05
CA GLY A 3 8.80 26.03 15.82
C GLY A 3 9.84 25.37 14.91
N LEU A 4 11.07 25.92 14.81
CA LEU A 4 12.14 25.27 14.03
C LEU A 4 12.70 24.02 14.73
N VAL A 5 12.72 24.04 16.07
CA VAL A 5 13.18 22.92 16.88
C VAL A 5 12.15 21.78 16.83
N ASP A 6 10.86 22.09 16.91
CA ASP A 6 9.77 21.10 16.83
C ASP A 6 9.73 20.39 15.48
N ILE A 7 9.92 21.13 14.38
CA ILE A 7 10.03 20.54 13.03
C ILE A 7 11.22 19.57 12.96
N ALA A 8 12.40 19.97 13.43
CA ALA A 8 13.59 19.12 13.40
C ALA A 8 13.44 17.85 14.26
N VAL A 9 12.80 17.95 15.43
CA VAL A 9 12.52 16.80 16.30
C VAL A 9 11.46 15.89 15.68
N ARG A 10 10.42 16.45 15.06
CA ARG A 10 9.37 15.66 14.38
C ARG A 10 9.94 14.89 13.19
N THR A 11 10.79 15.52 12.38
CA THR A 11 11.45 14.88 11.23
C THR A 11 12.37 13.73 11.65
N SER A 12 13.18 13.93 12.69
CA SER A 12 14.10 12.88 13.15
C SER A 12 13.34 11.66 13.70
N ARG A 13 12.29 11.88 14.50
CA ARG A 13 11.43 10.81 15.02
C ARG A 13 10.64 10.11 13.89
N SER A 14 10.02 10.86 12.99
CA SER A 14 9.23 10.25 11.91
C SER A 14 10.11 9.47 10.93
N GLY A 15 11.30 9.98 10.61
CA GLY A 15 12.25 9.31 9.71
C GLY A 15 12.79 8.01 10.29
N TYR A 16 13.14 7.97 11.58
CA TYR A 16 13.59 6.74 12.23
C TYR A 16 12.49 5.67 12.25
N MET A 17 11.25 6.07 12.59
CA MET A 17 10.10 5.16 12.59
C MET A 17 9.83 4.62 11.19
N GLN A 18 9.83 5.50 10.18
CA GLN A 18 9.65 5.11 8.78
C GLN A 18 10.73 4.12 8.33
N ARG A 19 12.01 4.39 8.61
CA ARG A 19 13.12 3.50 8.22
C ARG A 19 13.03 2.14 8.91
N SER A 20 12.68 2.12 10.19
CA SER A 20 12.51 0.88 10.95
C SER A 20 11.38 0.02 10.36
N LEU A 21 10.26 0.65 9.98
CA LEU A 21 9.14 -0.02 9.34
C LEU A 21 9.46 -0.49 7.91
N ILE A 22 10.17 0.32 7.12
CA ILE A 22 10.62 -0.07 5.77
C ILE A 22 11.47 -1.34 5.85
N ASN A 23 12.50 -1.34 6.70
CA ASN A 23 13.37 -2.50 6.85
C ASN A 23 12.64 -3.75 7.40
N ALA A 24 11.57 -3.56 8.18
CA ALA A 24 10.78 -4.69 8.69
C ALA A 24 9.86 -5.31 7.64
N PHE A 25 9.49 -4.56 6.60
CA PHE A 25 8.52 -4.98 5.58
C PHE A 25 9.12 -5.15 4.19
N GLU A 26 10.43 -4.89 3.99
CA GLU A 26 11.09 -4.98 2.69
C GLU A 26 11.09 -6.38 2.08
N ASP A 27 11.08 -7.41 2.93
CA ASP A 27 11.10 -8.82 2.54
C ASP A 27 9.70 -9.40 2.22
N LEU A 28 8.63 -8.61 2.42
CA LEU A 28 7.27 -9.07 2.13
C LEU A 28 6.97 -9.02 0.63
N LYS A 29 6.45 -10.13 0.09
CA LYS A 29 6.02 -10.25 -1.31
C LYS A 29 4.59 -10.78 -1.41
N VAL A 30 3.91 -10.40 -2.49
CA VAL A 30 2.58 -10.94 -2.84
C VAL A 30 2.77 -12.13 -3.78
N ASP A 31 2.17 -13.26 -3.44
CA ASP A 31 2.14 -14.47 -4.27
C ASP A 31 1.05 -14.40 -5.34
N GLU A 32 1.11 -15.28 -6.34
CA GLU A 32 0.11 -15.38 -7.42
C GLU A 32 -1.31 -15.61 -6.91
N GLU A 33 -1.43 -16.28 -5.75
CA GLU A 33 -2.70 -16.50 -5.04
C GLU A 33 -3.15 -15.30 -4.19
N ARG A 34 -2.55 -14.11 -4.40
CA ARG A 34 -2.80 -12.85 -3.67
C ARG A 34 -2.59 -12.93 -2.16
N ARG A 35 -1.68 -13.81 -1.72
CA ARG A 35 -1.26 -13.92 -0.32
C ARG A 35 -0.01 -13.10 -0.08
N VAL A 36 0.11 -12.48 1.09
CA VAL A 36 1.36 -11.82 1.50
C VAL A 36 2.20 -12.81 2.25
N GLN A 37 3.39 -13.10 1.73
CA GLN A 37 4.35 -14.04 2.31
C GLN A 37 5.70 -13.37 2.53
N ASP A 38 6.38 -13.80 3.58
CA ASP A 38 7.80 -13.49 3.81
C ASP A 38 8.69 -14.29 2.83
N THR A 39 9.95 -13.90 2.70
CA THR A 39 10.99 -14.60 1.94
C THR A 39 11.13 -16.07 2.32
N VAL A 40 10.87 -16.42 3.58
CA VAL A 40 10.93 -17.79 4.12
C VAL A 40 9.65 -18.61 3.81
N GLY A 41 8.64 -18.01 3.19
CA GLY A 41 7.38 -18.66 2.85
C GLY A 41 6.35 -18.68 4.00
N ALA A 42 6.59 -17.92 5.07
CA ALA A 42 5.60 -17.70 6.12
C ALA A 42 4.49 -16.79 5.58
N VAL A 43 3.24 -17.26 5.59
CA VAL A 43 2.08 -16.48 5.16
C VAL A 43 1.69 -15.50 6.27
N ILE A 44 1.83 -14.20 6.00
CA ILE A 44 1.45 -13.12 6.91
C ILE A 44 -0.02 -12.74 6.73
N GLN A 45 -0.50 -12.73 5.49
CA GLN A 45 -1.92 -12.51 5.16
C GLN A 45 -2.39 -13.48 4.08
N PHE A 46 -3.55 -14.12 4.32
CA PHE A 46 -4.16 -15.05 3.37
C PHE A 46 -4.76 -14.36 2.14
N LYS A 47 -5.14 -13.09 2.26
CA LYS A 47 -5.64 -12.27 1.16
C LYS A 47 -5.17 -10.83 1.38
N TYR A 48 -4.40 -10.30 0.43
CA TYR A 48 -3.88 -8.93 0.48
C TYR A 48 -5.01 -7.92 0.74
N GLY A 49 -4.90 -7.11 1.80
CA GLY A 49 -5.89 -6.08 2.12
C GLY A 49 -7.29 -6.59 2.48
N GLU A 50 -7.45 -7.90 2.72
CA GLU A 50 -8.74 -8.62 2.87
C GLU A 50 -9.66 -8.59 1.63
N ASP A 51 -9.55 -7.56 0.80
CA ASP A 51 -10.34 -7.36 -0.39
C ASP A 51 -9.58 -7.74 -1.69
N GLY A 52 -8.26 -7.81 -1.63
CA GLY A 52 -7.39 -8.13 -2.77
C GLY A 52 -7.22 -6.94 -3.72
N VAL A 53 -7.52 -5.73 -3.28
CA VAL A 53 -7.46 -4.50 -4.09
C VAL A 53 -6.19 -3.73 -3.78
N ASP A 54 -5.50 -3.30 -4.83
CA ASP A 54 -4.38 -2.37 -4.69
C ASP A 54 -4.92 -0.99 -4.27
N PRO A 55 -4.47 -0.42 -3.13
CA PRO A 55 -4.94 0.88 -2.67
C PRO A 55 -4.69 2.00 -3.69
N THR A 56 -3.67 1.88 -4.56
CA THR A 56 -3.42 2.86 -5.64
C THR A 56 -4.47 2.81 -6.76
N ARG A 57 -5.16 1.68 -6.90
CA ARG A 57 -6.29 1.47 -7.82
C ARG A 57 -7.66 1.59 -7.14
N SER A 58 -7.67 1.84 -5.83
CA SER A 58 -8.90 2.04 -5.05
C SER A 58 -9.30 3.51 -5.05
N ASP A 59 -10.60 3.83 -5.19
CA ASP A 59 -11.07 5.20 -4.95
C ASP A 59 -11.24 5.42 -3.44
N LYS A 60 -10.27 6.13 -2.84
CA LYS A 60 -10.31 6.58 -1.44
C LYS A 60 -10.58 5.46 -0.42
N GLY A 61 -10.07 4.27 -0.68
CA GLY A 61 -10.22 3.11 0.22
C GLY A 61 -11.55 2.36 0.06
N LYS A 62 -12.33 2.61 -0.99
CA LYS A 62 -13.41 1.73 -1.41
C LYS A 62 -12.88 0.61 -2.31
N THR A 63 -13.24 -0.61 -1.98
CA THR A 63 -13.02 -1.80 -2.80
C THR A 63 -13.80 -1.65 -4.11
N VAL A 64 -13.11 -1.25 -5.18
CA VAL A 64 -13.57 -1.22 -6.59
C VAL A 64 -14.98 -0.61 -6.76
N ASP A 65 -15.08 0.68 -7.05
CA ASP A 65 -16.33 1.22 -7.59
C ASP A 65 -16.52 0.65 -9.01
N VAL A 66 -17.45 -0.29 -9.15
CA VAL A 66 -17.71 -1.01 -10.41
C VAL A 66 -18.13 -0.04 -11.54
N ASP A 67 -18.60 1.15 -11.16
CA ASP A 67 -18.95 2.24 -12.07
C ASP A 67 -17.74 2.88 -12.78
N TYR A 68 -16.54 2.85 -12.19
CA TYR A 68 -15.34 3.41 -12.83
C TYR A 68 -14.71 2.47 -13.87
N ASN A 69 -14.82 1.15 -13.67
CA ASN A 69 -14.30 0.17 -14.63
C ASN A 69 -15.12 0.12 -15.93
N ALA A 70 -16.40 0.51 -15.89
CA ALA A 70 -17.21 0.63 -17.11
C ALA A 70 -16.71 1.77 -18.01
N PHE A 71 -16.18 2.85 -17.42
CA PHE A 71 -15.71 4.02 -18.18
C PHE A 71 -14.33 3.82 -18.83
N ASP A 72 -13.41 3.09 -18.18
CA ASP A 72 -12.09 2.78 -18.77
C ASP A 72 -12.19 1.73 -19.89
N ILE A 73 -13.07 0.72 -19.75
CA ILE A 73 -13.28 -0.28 -20.81
C ILE A 73 -13.94 0.35 -22.05
N GLU A 74 -14.86 1.31 -21.87
CA GLU A 74 -15.46 2.02 -23.02
C GLU A 74 -14.48 2.96 -23.73
N ASN A 75 -13.47 3.50 -23.05
CA ASN A 75 -12.48 4.40 -23.67
C ASN A 75 -11.30 3.68 -24.32
N GLU A 76 -10.96 2.45 -23.90
CA GLU A 76 -9.91 1.64 -24.56
C GLU A 76 -10.43 0.95 -25.84
N VAL A 77 -11.75 0.80 -26.02
CA VAL A 77 -12.36 0.18 -27.22
C VAL A 77 -12.58 1.19 -28.36
N VAL A 78 -12.35 2.48 -28.13
CA VAL A 78 -12.59 3.58 -29.10
C VAL A 78 -11.31 4.14 -29.73
N GLU A 79 -10.13 3.56 -29.46
CA GLU A 79 -8.94 3.70 -30.33
C GLU A 79 -8.73 2.49 -31.25
#